data_AF-A0A0F9DHW8-F1
#
_entry.id   AF-A0A0F9DHW8-F1
#
_cell.length_a   1.000
_cell.length_b   1.000
_cell.length_c   1.000
_cell.angle_alpha   90.00
_cell.angle_beta   90.00
_cell.angle_gamma   90.00
#
_symmetry.space_group_name_H-M   'P 1'
#
loop_
_entity.id
_entity.type
_entity.pdbx_description
1 polymer ?
#
loop_
_entity_poly.entity_id
_entity_poly.type
_entity_poly.pdbx_seq_one_letter_code
_entity_poly.pdbx_strand_id
1 'polypeptide(L)'
;MLTDQQRITQKRLKIADVRTKIGDHWWATKAYPHQIPPDGDWFFWLAEEGRGAGKSAGAAQYVAKHLNGPACFSGEVPHRASLIAPTLGDAIESGVTDDGALVRLHPHATFRAGPGGSTVLWP
;
A
#
# COMPACT_ATOMS: atom_id res chain seq x y z
N MET A 1 -34.32 26.37 3.50
CA MET A 1 -32.89 26.18 3.83
C MET A 1 -32.72 24.73 4.29
N LEU A 2 -31.75 23.99 3.75
CA LEU A 2 -31.47 22.61 4.17
C LEU A 2 -30.84 22.61 5.57
N THR A 3 -31.25 21.68 6.43
CA THR A 3 -30.68 21.52 7.78
C THR A 3 -29.26 20.96 7.70
N ASP A 4 -28.44 21.16 8.74
CA ASP A 4 -27.05 20.68 8.74
C ASP A 4 -26.95 19.15 8.61
N GLN A 5 -27.93 18.40 9.12
CA GLN A 5 -28.03 16.95 8.89
C GLN A 5 -28.32 16.58 7.44
N GLN A 6 -29.10 17.38 6.71
CA GLN A 6 -29.36 17.16 5.28
C GLN A 6 -28.13 17.47 4.44
N ARG A 7 -27.32 18.47 4.83
CA ARG A 7 -26.03 18.79 4.20
C ARG A 7 -24.98 17.71 4.45
N ILE A 8 -24.91 17.14 5.64
CA ILE A 8 -23.99 16.04 5.99
C ILE A 8 -24.37 14.76 5.22
N THR A 9 -25.67 14.47 5.11
CA THR A 9 -26.18 13.31 4.35
C THR A 9 -25.92 13.45 2.85
N GLN A 10 -26.03 14.65 2.28
CA GLN A 10 -25.69 14.90 0.87
C GLN A 10 -24.18 14.85 0.58
N LYS A 11 -23.32 15.08 1.58
CA LYS A 11 -21.85 14.99 1.45
C LYS A 11 -21.29 13.59 1.69
N ARG A 12 -22.10 12.61 2.09
CA ARG A 12 -21.67 11.21 2.20
C ARG A 12 -21.44 10.66 0.79
N LEU A 13 -20.19 10.66 0.36
CA LEU A 13 -19.76 9.90 -0.81
C LEU A 13 -20.13 8.44 -0.58
N LYS A 14 -20.76 7.80 -1.57
CA LYS A 14 -20.96 6.35 -1.49
C LYS A 14 -19.57 5.70 -1.51
N ILE A 15 -19.40 4.59 -0.81
CA ILE A 15 -18.10 3.87 -0.76
C ILE A 15 -17.57 3.57 -2.17
N ALA A 16 -18.47 3.30 -3.13
CA ALA A 16 -18.14 3.17 -4.54
C ALA A 16 -17.56 4.45 -5.15
N ASP A 17 -18.09 5.63 -4.83
CA ASP A 17 -17.61 6.93 -5.33
C ASP A 17 -16.25 7.31 -4.75
N VAL A 18 -15.92 6.85 -3.53
CA VAL A 18 -14.58 7.01 -2.92
C VAL A 18 -13.56 6.21 -3.71
N ARG A 19 -13.90 4.98 -4.08
CA ARG A 19 -13.03 4.09 -4.85
C ARG A 19 -12.75 4.61 -6.27
N THR A 20 -13.71 5.31 -6.88
CA THR A 20 -13.55 5.91 -8.22
C THR A 20 -12.88 7.29 -8.20
N LYS A 21 -13.01 8.09 -7.13
CA LYS A 21 -12.33 9.39 -6.99
C LYS A 21 -10.86 9.26 -6.59
N ILE A 22 -10.51 8.22 -5.86
CA ILE A 22 -9.14 7.78 -5.66
C ILE A 22 -8.78 7.00 -6.94
N GLY A 23 -8.58 7.72 -8.05
CA GLY A 23 -8.24 7.10 -9.33
C GLY A 23 -7.08 6.11 -9.18
N ASP A 24 -7.00 5.15 -10.11
CA ASP A 24 -6.01 4.07 -10.15
C ASP A 24 -4.59 4.61 -9.93
N HIS A 25 -4.15 4.69 -8.66
CA HIS A 25 -2.91 5.30 -8.16
C HIS A 25 -2.99 6.75 -7.64
N TRP A 26 -3.68 6.96 -6.51
CA TRP A 26 -3.60 8.21 -5.73
C TRP A 26 -2.16 8.63 -5.40
N TRP A 27 -1.23 7.69 -5.24
CA TRP A 27 0.17 7.99 -4.92
C TRP A 27 0.87 8.81 -6.02
N ALA A 28 0.59 8.55 -7.29
CA ALA A 28 1.26 9.20 -8.41
C ALA A 28 0.94 10.70 -8.53
N THR A 29 -0.15 11.13 -7.89
CA THR A 29 -0.63 12.53 -7.94
C THR A 29 -0.81 13.18 -6.56
N LYS A 30 -0.73 12.42 -5.47
CA LYS A 30 -1.07 12.86 -4.09
C LYS A 30 -0.14 12.32 -3.00
N ALA A 31 0.95 11.61 -3.32
CA ALA A 31 1.90 11.20 -2.30
C ALA A 31 2.46 12.43 -1.58
N TYR A 32 2.51 12.39 -0.25
CA TYR A 32 3.18 13.43 0.51
C TYR A 32 4.70 13.28 0.36
N PRO A 33 5.49 14.36 0.48
CA PRO A 33 6.94 14.28 0.35
C PRO A 33 7.59 13.24 1.28
N HIS A 34 7.09 13.07 2.50
CA HIS A 34 7.59 12.08 3.47
C HIS A 34 7.24 10.62 3.12
N GLN A 35 6.35 10.40 2.15
CA GLN A 35 5.98 9.06 1.64
C GLN A 35 6.82 8.64 0.44
N ILE A 36 7.81 9.44 0.05
CA ILE A 36 8.72 9.17 -1.07
C ILE A 36 10.11 8.92 -0.46
N PRO A 37 10.83 7.86 -0.88
CA PRO A 37 12.20 7.66 -0.40
C PRO A 37 13.08 8.85 -0.81
N PRO A 38 14.11 9.18 -0.01
CA PRO A 38 15.08 10.20 -0.39
C PRO A 38 15.83 9.78 -1.67
N ASP A 39 16.34 10.78 -2.40
CA ASP A 39 17.19 10.55 -3.56
C ASP A 39 18.55 9.95 -3.16
N GLY A 40 19.18 9.26 -4.11
CA GLY A 40 20.52 8.67 -3.96
C GLY A 40 20.53 7.25 -3.40
N ASP A 41 21.72 6.76 -3.09
CA ASP A 41 21.93 5.42 -2.54
C ASP A 41 21.81 5.46 -1.02
N TRP A 42 20.81 4.76 -0.50
CA TRP A 42 20.57 4.62 0.93
C TRP A 42 20.56 3.16 1.34
N PHE A 43 21.06 2.88 2.54
CA PHE A 43 21.03 1.54 3.11
C PHE A 43 19.64 1.18 3.67
N PHE A 44 18.95 2.15 4.27
CA PHE A 44 17.60 1.99 4.78
C PHE A 44 16.82 3.31 4.69
N TRP A 45 15.50 3.20 4.56
CA TRP A 45 14.57 4.32 4.65
C TRP A 45 13.63 4.10 5.84
N LEU A 46 13.71 5.00 6.82
CA LEU A 46 12.90 4.96 8.03
C LEU A 46 11.81 6.04 8.00
N ALA A 47 10.56 5.63 8.22
CA ALA A 47 9.42 6.54 8.37
C ALA A 47 8.93 6.54 9.83
N GLU A 48 9.50 7.43 10.64
CA GLU A 48 9.10 7.64 12.05
C GLU A 48 7.99 8.69 12.14
N GLU A 49 6.75 8.25 11.94
CA GLU A 49 5.60 9.11 11.76
C GLU A 49 4.43 8.70 12.68
N GLY A 50 3.56 9.66 12.99
CA GLY A 50 2.32 9.42 13.74
C GLY A 50 1.33 8.45 13.07
N ARG A 51 0.26 8.10 13.79
CA ARG A 51 -0.83 7.30 13.22
C ARG A 51 -1.57 8.12 12.14
N GLY A 52 -1.87 7.48 11.01
CA GLY A 52 -2.60 8.13 9.92
C GLY A 52 -1.76 8.99 8.98
N ALA A 53 -0.44 9.13 9.21
CA ALA A 53 0.48 9.84 8.30
C ALA A 53 0.66 9.13 6.93
N GLY A 54 0.14 7.90 6.80
CA GLY A 54 0.22 7.11 5.57
C GLY A 54 1.60 6.49 5.29
N LYS A 55 2.40 6.23 6.33
CA LYS A 55 3.71 5.55 6.20
C LYS A 55 3.60 4.17 5.53
N SER A 56 2.60 3.36 5.89
CA SER A 56 2.39 2.03 5.30
C SER A 56 2.08 2.12 3.81
N ALA A 57 1.27 3.10 3.42
CA ALA A 57 0.96 3.39 2.03
C ALA A 57 2.21 3.82 1.23
N GLY A 58 3.04 4.71 1.77
CA GLY A 58 4.30 5.11 1.12
C GLY A 58 5.24 3.93 0.92
N ALA A 59 5.43 3.11 1.96
CA ALA A 59 6.25 1.90 1.88
C ALA A 59 5.71 0.89 0.86
N ALA A 60 4.40 0.66 0.86
CA ALA A 60 3.75 -0.25 -0.07
C ALA A 60 3.92 0.21 -1.53
N GLN A 61 3.79 1.50 -1.81
CA GLN A 61 4.03 2.06 -3.14
C GLN A 61 5.48 1.93 -3.60
N TYR A 62 6.43 2.16 -2.69
CA TYR A 62 7.84 1.96 -2.99
C TYR A 62 8.14 0.51 -3.37
N VAL A 63 7.67 -0.46 -2.56
CA VAL A 63 7.85 -1.89 -2.84
C VAL A 63 7.17 -2.27 -4.15
N ALA A 64 5.94 -1.80 -4.38
CA ALA A 64 5.24 -1.98 -5.65
C ALA A 64 6.04 -1.50 -6.86
N LYS A 65 6.58 -0.28 -6.81
CA LYS A 65 7.41 0.28 -7.90
C LYS A 65 8.67 -0.56 -8.12
N HIS A 66 9.29 -1.02 -7.04
CA HIS A 66 10.46 -1.89 -7.10
C HIS A 66 10.14 -3.25 -7.76
N LEU A 67 9.05 -3.90 -7.35
CA LEU A 67 8.62 -5.20 -7.90
C LEU A 67 8.21 -5.12 -9.37
N ASN A 68 7.69 -3.98 -9.83
CA ASN A 68 7.40 -3.71 -11.25
C ASN A 68 8.62 -3.18 -12.04
N GLY A 69 9.75 -2.97 -11.36
CA GLY A 69 10.98 -2.44 -11.95
C GLY A 69 11.89 -3.54 -12.51
N PRO A 70 13.12 -3.16 -12.90
CA PRO A 70 14.14 -4.09 -13.38
C PRO A 70 14.40 -5.22 -12.37
N ALA A 71 14.62 -6.43 -12.86
CA ALA A 71 14.90 -7.60 -12.03
C ALA A 71 16.09 -7.37 -11.06
N CYS A 72 15.91 -7.73 -9.79
CA CYS A 72 16.97 -7.67 -8.79
C CYS A 72 18.02 -8.77 -8.96
N PHE A 73 17.63 -9.90 -9.55
CA PHE A 73 18.50 -11.03 -9.83
C PHE A 73 17.97 -11.83 -11.02
N SER A 74 18.86 -12.59 -11.67
CA SER A 74 18.49 -13.49 -12.76
C SER A 74 17.68 -14.69 -12.26
N GLY A 75 16.61 -15.05 -12.98
CA GLY A 75 15.82 -16.25 -12.70
C GLY A 75 14.32 -16.06 -12.97
N GLU A 76 13.53 -17.09 -12.66
CA GLU A 76 12.07 -17.10 -12.84
C GLU A 76 11.33 -16.19 -11.87
N VAL A 77 11.89 -15.99 -10.68
CA VAL A 77 11.36 -15.07 -9.65
C VAL A 77 12.36 -13.94 -9.51
N PRO A 78 12.27 -12.86 -10.31
CA PRO A 78 13.32 -11.83 -10.39
C PRO A 78 13.38 -10.90 -9.17
N HIS A 79 12.41 -11.02 -8.25
CA HIS A 79 12.23 -10.14 -7.11
C HIS A 79 11.85 -10.93 -5.85
N ARG A 80 12.36 -10.49 -4.69
CA ARG A 80 11.98 -11.03 -3.37
C ARG A 80 11.85 -9.87 -2.39
N ALA A 81 10.73 -9.81 -1.69
CA ALA A 81 10.46 -8.86 -0.62
C ALA A 81 9.85 -9.59 0.56
N SER A 82 10.17 -9.12 1.78
CA SER A 82 9.63 -9.66 3.03
C SER A 82 8.87 -8.56 3.75
N LEU A 83 7.64 -8.87 4.16
CA LEU A 83 6.88 -8.04 5.09
C LEU A 83 7.05 -8.61 6.49
N ILE A 84 7.61 -7.81 7.39
CA ILE A 84 7.98 -8.23 8.74
C ILE A 84 7.19 -7.39 9.73
N ALA A 85 6.57 -8.05 10.69
CA ALA A 85 5.83 -7.45 11.79
C ALA A 85 5.97 -8.34 13.04
N PRO A 86 5.57 -7.87 14.24
CA PRO A 86 5.67 -8.66 15.47
C PRO A 86 4.97 -10.01 15.40
N THR A 87 3.84 -10.08 14.69
CA THR A 87 3.12 -11.31 14.38
C THR A 87 2.77 -11.42 12.90
N LEU A 88 2.47 -12.64 12.43
CA LEU A 88 1.94 -12.86 11.09
C LEU A 88 0.60 -12.14 10.89
N GLY A 89 -0.23 -12.07 11.94
CA GLY A 89 -1.50 -11.34 11.91
C GLY A 89 -1.28 -9.85 11.62
N ASP A 90 -0.32 -9.22 12.31
CA ASP A 90 0.02 -7.80 12.11
C ASP A 90 0.51 -7.54 10.68
N ALA A 91 1.33 -8.44 10.12
CA ALA A 91 1.82 -8.34 8.76
C ALA A 91 0.67 -8.45 7.74
N ILE A 92 -0.22 -9.42 7.91
CA ILE A 92 -1.38 -9.58 7.03
C ILE A 92 -2.30 -8.37 7.14
N GLU A 93 -2.60 -7.92 8.35
CA GLU A 93 -3.49 -6.77 8.57
C GLU A 93 -2.95 -5.53 7.85
N SER A 94 -1.70 -5.19 8.12
CA SER A 94 -1.07 -3.95 7.65
C SER A 94 -0.64 -3.95 6.18
N GLY A 95 -0.19 -5.09 5.63
CA GLY A 95 0.39 -5.14 4.29
C GLY A 95 -0.40 -5.93 3.26
N VAL A 96 -1.46 -6.64 3.67
CA VAL A 96 -2.36 -7.37 2.76
C VAL A 96 -3.77 -6.80 2.77
N THR A 97 -4.36 -6.63 3.96
CA THR A 97 -5.81 -6.34 4.06
C THR A 97 -6.17 -4.88 4.24
N ASP A 98 -5.29 -4.04 4.78
CA ASP A 98 -5.52 -2.59 4.97
C ASP A 98 -5.84 -1.87 3.65
N ASP A 99 -6.52 -0.72 3.73
CA ASP A 99 -6.88 0.07 2.54
C ASP A 99 -5.64 0.57 1.76
N GLY A 100 -4.52 0.83 2.45
CA GLY A 100 -3.25 1.21 1.86
C GLY A 100 -2.27 0.05 1.66
N ALA A 101 -2.70 -1.19 1.87
CA ALA A 101 -1.86 -2.38 1.82
C ALA A 101 -1.28 -2.66 0.43
N LEU A 102 -0.09 -3.25 0.39
CA LEU A 102 0.63 -3.62 -0.83
C LEU A 102 -0.22 -4.47 -1.78
N VAL A 103 -0.93 -5.48 -1.25
CA VAL A 103 -1.78 -6.35 -2.09
C VAL A 103 -2.98 -5.60 -2.64
N ARG A 104 -3.58 -4.69 -1.87
CA ARG A 104 -4.72 -3.88 -2.36
C ARG A 104 -4.32 -2.87 -3.42
N LEU A 105 -3.08 -2.39 -3.39
CA LEU A 105 -2.56 -1.47 -4.40
C LEU A 105 -2.34 -2.15 -5.76
N HIS A 106 -2.25 -3.48 -5.79
CA HIS A 106 -2.00 -4.24 -7.02
C HIS A 106 -3.08 -5.30 -7.26
N PRO A 107 -4.05 -5.05 -8.16
CA PRO A 107 -5.21 -5.91 -8.35
C PRO A 107 -4.89 -7.33 -8.82
N HIS A 108 -3.67 -7.56 -9.31
CA HIS A 108 -3.19 -8.87 -9.77
C HIS A 108 -2.28 -9.59 -8.77
N ALA A 109 -1.87 -8.93 -7.68
CA ALA A 109 -1.12 -9.59 -6.62
C ALA A 109 -2.02 -10.58 -5.88
N THR A 110 -1.54 -11.81 -5.67
CA THR A 110 -2.33 -12.85 -5.00
C THR A 110 -1.70 -13.26 -3.69
N PHE A 111 -2.48 -13.19 -2.61
CA PHE A 111 -2.06 -13.68 -1.31
C PHE A 111 -2.39 -15.17 -1.16
N ARG A 112 -1.42 -15.96 -0.68
CA ARG A 112 -1.57 -17.38 -0.36
C ARG A 112 -1.08 -17.64 1.06
N ALA A 113 -1.99 -18.05 1.93
CA ALA A 113 -1.65 -18.61 3.24
C ALA A 113 -1.33 -20.11 3.10
N GLY A 114 -0.32 -20.60 3.81
CA GLY A 114 0.03 -22.01 3.82
C GLY A 114 0.82 -22.46 5.05
N PRO A 115 1.06 -23.77 5.21
CA PRO A 115 1.96 -24.28 6.22
C PRO A 115 3.37 -23.70 6.04
N GLY A 116 3.95 -23.15 7.09
CA GLY A 116 5.30 -22.56 7.05
C GLY A 116 5.37 -21.07 6.66
N GLY A 117 4.24 -20.41 6.40
CA GLY A 117 4.19 -18.96 6.19
C GLY A 117 3.11 -18.52 5.21
N SER A 118 3.03 -17.21 4.98
CA SER A 118 2.16 -16.64 3.96
C SER A 118 3.00 -15.96 2.89
N THR A 119 2.61 -16.12 1.63
CA THR A 119 3.32 -15.57 0.47
C THR A 119 2.39 -14.70 -0.36
N VAL A 120 2.90 -13.57 -0.84
CA VAL A 120 2.25 -12.77 -1.87
C VAL A 120 2.96 -13.06 -3.19
N LEU A 121 2.22 -13.51 -4.19
CA LEU A 121 2.72 -13.66 -5.56
C LEU A 121 2.42 -12.38 -6.31
N TRP A 122 3.48 -11.78 -6.86
CA TRP A 122 3.38 -10.65 -7.79
C TRP A 122 3.18 -11.18 -9.21
N PRO A 123 2.33 -10.53 -10.03
CA PRO A 123 2.17 -10.87 -11.44
C PRO A 123 3.47 -10.69 -12.26
#